data_AF-A0A5M3X5U2-F1
#
_entry.id   AF-A0A5M3X5U2-F1
#
_cell.length_a   1.000
_cell.length_b   1.000
_cell.length_c   1.000
_cell.angle_alpha   90.00
_cell.angle_beta   90.00
_cell.angle_gamma   90.00
#
_symmetry.space_group_name_H-M   'P 1'
#
loop_
_entity.id
_entity.type
_entity.pdbx_description
1 polymer ?
#
loop_
_entity_poly.entity_id
_entity_poly.type
_entity_poly.pdbx_seq_one_letter_code
_entity_poly.pdbx_strand_id
1 'polypeptide(L)'
;MSDAKRRITITVDPAAADYAEQLVQAGRAGSVSDAFNQAIIAQRRREQHGVALLRQRAAQADPARVARLRAHVDRQARAHGFQVAAGD
;
A
#
# COMPACT_ATOMS: atom_id res chain seq x y z
N MET A 1 19.85 -10.11 23.68
CA MET A 1 18.81 -9.87 22.66
C MET A 1 17.60 -9.24 23.33
N SER A 2 17.53 -7.92 23.47
CA SER A 2 16.29 -7.25 23.86
C SER A 2 15.68 -6.63 22.61
N ASP A 3 14.87 -7.41 21.90
CA ASP A 3 13.94 -6.92 20.89
C ASP A 3 12.86 -6.12 21.63
N ALA A 4 13.18 -4.86 21.94
CA ALA A 4 12.33 -4.01 22.78
C ALA A 4 11.08 -3.61 22.00
N LYS A 5 10.05 -4.45 22.05
CA LYS A 5 8.71 -4.11 21.56
C LYS A 5 8.22 -2.87 22.28
N ARG A 6 7.87 -1.82 21.53
CA ARG A 6 7.28 -0.61 22.08
C ARG A 6 5.85 -0.92 22.51
N ARG A 7 5.55 -0.79 23.81
CA ARG A 7 4.17 -0.89 24.31
C ARG A 7 3.38 0.34 23.88
N ILE A 8 2.25 0.09 23.24
CA ILE A 8 1.27 1.11 22.87
C ILE A 8 -0.12 0.66 23.33
N THR A 9 -1.01 1.61 23.56
CA THR A 9 -2.44 1.35 23.75
C THR A 9 -3.16 1.86 22.51
N ILE A 10 -3.99 1.02 21.91
CA ILE A 10 -4.79 1.37 20.75
C ILE A 10 -6.23 0.96 21.02
N THR A 11 -7.18 1.70 20.44
CA THR A 11 -8.56 1.25 20.31
C THR A 11 -8.71 0.64 18.93
N VAL A 12 -9.33 -0.53 18.85
CA VAL A 12 -9.54 -1.26 17.61
C VAL A 12 -11.02 -1.56 17.42
N ASP A 13 -11.42 -1.82 16.19
CA ASP A 13 -12.76 -2.32 15.89
C ASP A 13 -13.02 -3.65 16.63
N PRO A 14 -14.20 -3.85 17.23
CA PRO A 14 -14.52 -5.09 17.95
C PRO A 14 -14.32 -6.35 17.10
N ALA A 15 -14.71 -6.33 15.83
CA ALA A 15 -14.57 -7.49 14.96
C ALA A 15 -13.09 -7.81 14.67
N ALA A 16 -12.22 -6.79 14.65
CA ALA A 16 -10.78 -6.99 14.52
C ALA A 16 -10.18 -7.61 15.80
N ALA A 17 -10.68 -7.22 16.98
CA ALA A 17 -10.28 -7.83 18.24
C ALA A 17 -10.72 -9.31 18.31
N ASP A 18 -11.99 -9.59 18.01
CA ASP A 18 -12.55 -10.95 18.00
C ASP A 18 -11.79 -11.87 17.04
N TYR A 19 -11.46 -11.38 15.85
CA TYR A 19 -10.69 -12.15 14.88
C TYR A 19 -9.25 -12.40 15.35
N ALA A 20 -8.61 -11.41 15.98
CA ALA A 20 -7.28 -11.60 16.55
C ALA A 20 -7.27 -12.65 17.65
N GLU A 21 -8.31 -12.69 18.48
CA GLU A 21 -8.49 -13.76 19.47
C GLU A 21 -8.69 -15.13 18.82
N GLN A 22 -9.54 -15.22 17.79
CA GLN A 22 -9.73 -16.46 17.03
C GLN A 22 -8.42 -16.99 16.43
N LEU A 23 -7.55 -16.10 15.91
CA LEU A 23 -6.23 -16.49 15.41
C LEU A 23 -5.33 -17.08 16.49
N VAL A 24 -5.41 -16.56 17.72
CA VAL A 24 -4.67 -17.11 18.87
C VAL A 24 -5.23 -18.47 19.26
N GLN A 25 -6.56 -18.60 19.37
CA GLN A 25 -7.21 -19.87 19.71
C GLN A 25 -6.92 -20.96 18.66
N ALA A 26 -6.84 -20.58 17.39
CA ALA A 26 -6.45 -21.48 16.29
C ALA A 26 -4.95 -21.80 16.25
N GLY A 27 -4.13 -21.28 17.17
CA GLY A 27 -2.67 -21.48 17.19
C GLY A 27 -1.93 -20.79 16.04
N ARG A 28 -2.59 -19.87 15.32
CA ARG A 28 -2.03 -19.15 14.17
C ARG A 28 -1.23 -17.90 14.57
N ALA A 29 -1.42 -17.42 15.80
CA ALA A 29 -0.66 -16.33 16.41
C ALA A 29 -0.35 -16.65 17.87
N GLY A 30 0.82 -16.24 18.37
CA GLY A 30 1.21 -16.49 19.76
C GLY A 30 0.53 -15.56 20.78
N SER A 31 -0.06 -14.46 20.33
CA SER A 31 -0.85 -13.52 21.13
C SER A 31 -1.64 -12.57 20.23
N VAL A 32 -2.60 -11.84 20.80
CA VAL A 32 -3.35 -10.78 20.09
C VAL A 32 -2.38 -9.73 19.52
N SER A 33 -1.37 -9.31 20.30
CA SER A 33 -0.37 -8.35 19.83
C SER A 33 0.46 -8.90 18.66
N ASP A 34 0.76 -10.19 18.66
CA ASP A 34 1.45 -10.84 17.53
C ASP A 34 0.58 -10.83 16.27
N ALA A 35 -0.71 -11.15 16.39
CA ALA A 35 -1.65 -11.08 15.27
C ALA A 35 -1.71 -9.67 14.64
N PHE A 36 -1.84 -8.62 15.45
CA PHE A 36 -1.83 -7.24 14.97
C PHE A 36 -0.49 -6.84 14.33
N ASN A 37 0.64 -7.22 14.94
CA ASN A 37 1.96 -6.94 14.39
C ASN A 37 2.16 -7.62 13.03
N GLN A 38 1.79 -8.89 12.91
CA GLN A 38 1.86 -9.63 11.65
C GLN A 38 1.01 -8.97 10.56
N ALA A 39 -0.21 -8.54 10.89
CA ALA A 39 -1.11 -7.87 9.95
C ALA A 39 -0.51 -6.56 9.42
N ILE A 40 0.00 -5.70 10.33
CA ILE A 40 0.61 -4.41 9.96
C ILE A 40 1.90 -4.60 9.15
N ILE A 41 2.75 -5.55 9.54
CA ILE A 41 3.99 -5.86 8.80
C ILE A 41 3.64 -6.41 7.42
N ALA A 42 2.64 -7.28 7.30
CA ALA A 42 2.19 -7.82 6.01
C ALA A 42 1.64 -6.70 5.11
N GLN A 43 0.87 -5.76 5.66
CA GLN A 43 0.39 -4.59 4.92
C GLN A 43 1.56 -3.73 4.40
N ARG A 44 2.51 -3.38 5.27
CA ARG A 44 3.72 -2.64 4.87
C ARG A 44 4.47 -3.34 3.74
N ARG A 45 4.64 -4.66 3.81
CA ARG A 45 5.31 -5.44 2.77
C ARG A 45 4.56 -5.37 1.44
N ARG A 46 3.23 -5.46 1.44
CA ARG A 46 2.41 -5.31 0.22
C ARG A 46 2.57 -3.94 -0.41
N GLU A 47 2.53 -2.89 0.41
CA GLU A 47 2.71 -1.51 -0.05
C GLU A 47 4.10 -1.31 -0.68
N GLN A 48 5.14 -1.76 0.00
CA GLN A 48 6.52 -1.69 -0.51
C GLN A 48 6.69 -2.47 -1.81
N HIS A 49 6.08 -3.66 -1.91
CA HIS A 49 6.14 -4.46 -3.12
C HIS A 49 5.40 -3.77 -4.29
N GLY A 50 4.24 -3.17 -4.04
CA GLY A 50 3.51 -2.38 -5.04
C GLY A 50 4.33 -1.22 -5.57
N VAL A 51 4.96 -0.45 -4.68
CA VAL A 51 5.86 0.66 -5.08
C VAL A 51 7.07 0.14 -5.85
N ALA A 52 7.68 -0.96 -5.43
CA ALA A 52 8.82 -1.55 -6.13
C ALA A 52 8.45 -1.98 -7.56
N LEU A 53 7.29 -2.63 -7.74
CA LEU A 53 6.80 -3.05 -9.05
C LEU A 53 6.52 -1.84 -9.95
N LEU A 54 5.93 -0.77 -9.41
CA LEU A 54 5.72 0.48 -10.15
C LEU A 54 7.05 1.09 -10.60
N ARG A 55 8.05 1.16 -9.71
CA ARG A 55 9.39 1.68 -10.04
C ARG A 55 10.07 0.83 -11.11
N GLN A 56 9.99 -0.49 -11.00
CA GLN A 56 10.54 -1.41 -12.00
C GLN A 56 9.91 -1.20 -13.38
N ARG A 57 8.57 -1.07 -13.43
CA ARG A 57 7.88 -0.77 -14.70
C ARG A 57 8.24 0.60 -15.25
N ALA A 58 8.36 1.61 -14.39
CA ALA A 58 8.80 2.94 -14.81
C ALA A 58 10.22 2.93 -15.40
N ALA A 59 11.14 2.18 -14.81
CA ALA A 59 12.51 2.04 -15.31
C ALA A 59 12.60 1.37 -16.70
N GLN A 60 11.61 0.54 -17.06
CA GLN A 60 11.52 -0.11 -18.36
C GLN A 60 10.68 0.69 -19.36
N ALA A 61 10.04 1.78 -18.94
CA ALA A 61 9.18 2.56 -19.81
C ALA A 61 10.03 3.42 -20.76
N ASP A 62 9.65 3.43 -22.04
CA ASP A 62 10.20 4.36 -23.04
C ASP A 62 9.66 5.78 -22.75
N PRO A 63 10.51 6.75 -22.35
CA PRO A 63 10.07 8.10 -22.03
C PRO A 63 9.40 8.80 -23.22
N ALA A 64 9.84 8.54 -24.45
CA ALA A 64 9.28 9.15 -25.66
C ALA A 64 7.88 8.60 -25.97
N ARG A 65 7.64 7.31 -25.72
CA ARG A 65 6.32 6.72 -25.81
C ARG A 65 5.38 7.29 -24.75
N VAL A 66 5.84 7.43 -23.50
CA VAL A 66 5.05 8.01 -22.40
C VAL A 66 4.67 9.46 -22.71
N ALA A 67 5.61 10.28 -23.20
CA ALA A 67 5.34 11.65 -23.59
C ALA A 67 4.28 11.76 -24.71
N ARG A 68 4.36 10.89 -25.72
CA ARG A 68 3.34 10.83 -26.81
C ARG A 68 1.97 10.44 -26.28
N LEU A 69 1.90 9.46 -25.37
CA LEU A 69 0.65 9.03 -24.76
C LEU A 69 0.03 10.14 -23.92
N ARG A 70 0.84 10.82 -23.08
CA ARG A 70 0.41 11.96 -22.28
C ARG A 70 -0.14 13.08 -23.16
N ALA A 71 0.58 13.46 -24.21
CA ALA A 71 0.12 14.49 -25.15
C ALA A 71 -1.19 14.10 -25.85
N HIS A 72 -1.41 12.81 -26.15
CA HIS A 72 -2.68 12.34 -26.72
C HIS A 72 -3.84 12.45 -25.72
N VAL A 73 -3.63 11.99 -24.48
CA VAL A 73 -4.63 12.09 -23.40
C VAL A 73 -4.97 13.55 -23.11
N ASP A 74 -3.97 14.43 -23.02
CA ASP A 74 -4.19 15.86 -22.77
C ASP A 74 -5.02 16.51 -23.89
N ARG A 75 -4.80 16.12 -25.16
CA ARG A 75 -5.63 16.58 -26.28
C ARG A 75 -7.08 16.12 -26.14
N GLN A 76 -7.31 14.86 -25.77
CA GLN A 76 -8.66 14.34 -25.56
C GLN A 76 -9.35 15.02 -24.38
N ALA A 77 -8.65 15.19 -23.26
CA ALA A 77 -9.18 15.87 -22.08
C ALA A 77 -9.62 17.31 -22.41
N ARG A 78 -8.79 18.08 -23.15
CA ARG A 78 -9.16 19.42 -23.62
C ARG A 78 -10.37 19.40 -24.57
N ALA A 79 -10.44 18.43 -25.48
CA ALA A 79 -11.58 18.29 -26.39
C ALA A 79 -12.90 18.01 -25.65
N HIS A 80 -12.83 17.40 -24.46
CA HIS A 80 -13.98 17.19 -23.58
C HIS A 80 -14.17 18.29 -22.53
N GLY A 81 -13.47 19.43 -22.65
CA GLY A 81 -13.63 20.60 -21.77
C GLY A 81 -12.91 20.52 -20.43
N PHE A 82 -12.06 19.52 -20.21
CA PHE A 82 -11.23 19.44 -19.01
C PHE A 82 -10.01 20.37 -19.14
N GLN A 83 -9.73 21.13 -18.09
CA GLN A 83 -8.45 21.83 -17.95
C GLN A 83 -7.36 20.83 -17.59
N VAL A 84 -6.23 20.91 -18.30
CA VAL A 84 -5.09 20.01 -18.13
C VAL A 84 -3.89 20.84 -17.72
N ALA A 85 -3.23 20.49 -16.62
CA ALA A 85 -2.04 21.19 -16.13
C ALA A 85 -0.91 21.15 -17.17
N ALA A 86 -0.22 22.27 -17.36
CA ALA A 86 1.03 22.29 -18.10
C ALA A 86 2.04 21.44 -17.33
N GLY A 87 2.46 20.32 -17.90
CA GLY A 87 3.52 19.49 -17.31
C GLY A 87 4.87 20.12 -17.61
N ASP A 88 5.61 20.50 -16.57
CA ASP A 88 7.07 20.65 -16.62
C ASP A 88 7.75 19.29 -16.85
#